data_AF-A0A968U406-F1
#
_entry.id   AF-A0A968U406-F1
#
_cell.length_a   1.000
_cell.length_b   1.000
_cell.length_c   1.000
_cell.angle_alpha   90.00
_cell.angle_beta   90.00
_cell.angle_gamma   90.00
#
_symmetry.space_group_name_H-M   'P 1'
#
loop_
_entity.id
_entity.type
_entity.pdbx_description
1 polymer ?
#
loop_
_entity_poly.entity_id
_entity_poly.type
_entity_poly.pdbx_seq_one_letter_code
_entity_poly.pdbx_strand_id
1 'polypeptide(L)'
;MLLPGSSTQAITWPWVLIWQTGLFCIVTVTLLRLWQRQQPFWLLGNKLDWAIAILFISLCLSTIFAQFPAQALWYSLIGFALLTAIYTTHHYLHQTSKLNWLLTFQGGLSLAFIIESLVLWVTVTFIPNISVLNQLRQIGVNLSYDFSNIESRNWAPLGHQNYVAGFLMLAIPLLIGLAVIQKRGRAIWIGGACLGLVDLYTTSSRGGFLGISVLLLAAIVVMLLRSKARLQILLGGIGAIAATAVLIFV
;
A
#
# COMPACT_ATOMS: atom_id res chain seq x y z
N MET A 1 20.07 -13.25 6.02
CA MET A 1 20.09 -12.50 7.27
C MET A 1 19.40 -11.17 7.03
N LEU A 2 18.26 -10.93 7.67
CA LEU A 2 17.68 -9.59 7.75
C LEU A 2 18.63 -8.75 8.60
N LEU A 3 19.07 -7.59 8.09
CA LEU A 3 19.96 -6.69 8.81
C LEU A 3 19.32 -6.31 10.17
N PRO A 4 20.11 -6.11 11.24
CA PRO A 4 19.60 -5.53 12.49
C PRO A 4 18.87 -4.22 12.18
N GLY A 5 17.62 -4.06 12.62
CA GLY A 5 16.78 -2.90 12.30
C GLY A 5 15.93 -3.00 11.01
N SER A 6 16.07 -4.08 10.23
CA SER A 6 15.14 -4.38 9.10
C SER A 6 13.95 -5.26 9.51
N SER A 7 13.91 -5.72 10.77
CA SER A 7 12.81 -6.48 11.33
C SER A 7 11.64 -5.55 11.63
N THR A 8 10.55 -5.77 10.92
CA THR A 8 9.38 -4.89 10.94
C THR A 8 8.40 -5.29 12.04
N GLN A 9 7.65 -4.31 12.56
CA GLN A 9 6.67 -4.57 13.60
C GLN A 9 5.64 -5.65 13.18
N ALA A 10 5.36 -5.76 11.87
CA ALA A 10 4.49 -6.79 11.30
C ALA A 10 4.93 -8.23 11.63
N ILE A 11 6.22 -8.50 11.80
CA ILE A 11 6.74 -9.85 12.08
C ILE A 11 6.94 -10.07 13.60
N THR A 12 6.82 -9.02 14.40
CA THR A 12 6.91 -9.10 15.85
C THR A 12 5.62 -9.60 16.48
N TRP A 13 5.72 -10.20 17.66
CA TRP A 13 4.56 -10.54 18.48
C TRP A 13 3.90 -9.25 19.01
N PRO A 14 2.57 -9.11 19.05
CA PRO A 14 1.55 -10.09 18.64
C PRO A 14 1.13 -9.96 17.18
N TRP A 15 1.62 -8.96 16.46
CA TRP A 15 1.17 -8.60 15.11
C TRP A 15 1.29 -9.75 14.12
N VAL A 16 2.35 -10.57 14.25
CA VAL A 16 2.55 -11.76 13.41
C VAL A 16 1.39 -12.74 13.49
N LEU A 17 0.79 -12.93 14.67
CA LEU A 17 -0.35 -13.81 14.85
C LEU A 17 -1.60 -13.24 14.18
N ILE A 18 -1.84 -11.93 14.32
CA ILE A 18 -3.04 -11.28 13.79
C ILE A 18 -3.13 -11.46 12.27
N TRP A 19 -2.07 -11.11 11.53
CA TRP A 19 -2.14 -11.24 10.08
C TRP A 19 -2.07 -12.70 9.62
N GLN A 20 -1.34 -13.58 10.31
CA GLN A 20 -1.32 -15.01 9.97
C GLN A 20 -2.69 -15.66 10.15
N THR A 21 -3.39 -15.37 11.26
CA THR A 21 -4.75 -15.84 11.48
C THR A 21 -5.70 -15.28 10.42
N GLY A 22 -5.58 -14.00 10.07
CA GLY A 22 -6.37 -13.41 8.99
C GLY A 22 -6.18 -14.12 7.64
N LEU A 23 -4.94 -14.35 7.24
CA LEU A 23 -4.61 -15.09 6.01
C LEU A 23 -5.10 -16.54 6.08
N PHE A 24 -4.95 -17.21 7.22
CA PHE A 24 -5.45 -18.57 7.42
C PHE A 24 -6.97 -18.63 7.25
N CYS A 25 -7.72 -17.72 7.87
CA CYS A 25 -9.17 -17.63 7.70
C CYS A 25 -9.58 -17.46 6.23
N ILE A 26 -8.87 -16.64 5.47
CA ILE A 26 -9.12 -16.44 4.02
C ILE A 26 -8.92 -17.75 3.25
N VAL A 27 -7.84 -18.48 3.54
CA VAL A 27 -7.57 -19.78 2.91
C VAL A 27 -8.66 -20.77 3.28
N THR A 28 -9.04 -20.89 4.56
CA THR A 28 -10.11 -21.78 5.01
C THR A 28 -11.43 -21.46 4.32
N VAL A 29 -11.84 -20.19 4.25
CA VAL A 29 -13.08 -19.79 3.56
C VAL A 29 -13.05 -20.20 2.09
N THR A 30 -11.91 -20.06 1.42
CA THR A 30 -11.80 -20.44 0.00
C THR A 30 -11.88 -21.95 -0.19
N LEU A 31 -11.22 -22.73 0.65
CA LEU A 31 -11.29 -24.19 0.63
C LEU A 31 -12.72 -24.68 0.91
N LEU A 32 -13.42 -24.08 1.88
CA LEU A 32 -14.81 -24.42 2.17
C LEU A 32 -15.72 -24.11 0.98
N ARG A 33 -15.51 -22.99 0.28
CA ARG A 33 -16.28 -22.66 -0.94
C ARG A 33 -15.98 -23.62 -2.09
N LEU A 34 -14.72 -24.00 -2.29
CA LEU A 34 -14.35 -25.00 -3.29
C LEU A 34 -14.94 -26.38 -2.98
N TRP A 35 -15.08 -26.71 -1.71
CA TRP A 35 -15.72 -27.96 -1.28
C TRP A 35 -17.24 -27.95 -1.52
N GLN A 36 -17.90 -26.80 -1.38
CA GLN A 36 -19.32 -26.63 -1.68
C GLN A 36 -19.57 -26.67 -3.21
N ARG A 37 -19.55 -27.87 -3.79
CA ARG A 37 -19.72 -28.17 -5.23
C ARG A 37 -20.99 -27.60 -5.88
N GLN A 38 -21.95 -27.11 -5.10
CA GLN A 38 -23.22 -26.59 -5.58
C GLN A 38 -23.12 -25.17 -6.15
N GLN A 39 -22.04 -24.43 -5.87
CA GLN A 39 -21.84 -23.06 -6.36
C GLN A 39 -20.68 -22.99 -7.35
N PRO A 40 -20.84 -22.33 -8.51
CA PRO A 40 -19.73 -22.17 -9.45
C PRO A 40 -18.63 -21.29 -8.84
N PHE A 41 -17.39 -21.77 -8.89
CA PHE A 41 -16.23 -20.98 -8.50
C PHE A 41 -15.82 -20.07 -9.67
N TRP A 42 -15.86 -18.76 -9.43
CA TRP A 42 -15.62 -17.75 -10.46
C TRP A 42 -14.13 -17.45 -10.57
N LEU A 43 -13.53 -17.85 -11.70
CA LEU A 43 -12.16 -17.50 -12.08
C LEU A 43 -12.05 -16.00 -12.40
N LEU A 44 -10.83 -15.46 -12.42
CA LEU A 44 -10.60 -14.03 -12.67
C LEU A 44 -10.93 -13.62 -14.11
N GLY A 45 -10.79 -14.55 -15.06
CA GLY A 45 -11.06 -14.29 -16.47
C GLY A 45 -10.00 -13.38 -17.12
N ASN A 46 -10.23 -12.98 -18.37
CA ASN A 46 -9.35 -12.09 -19.13
C ASN A 46 -7.86 -12.51 -19.15
N LYS A 47 -7.58 -13.82 -19.10
CA LYS A 47 -6.23 -14.41 -19.00
C LYS A 47 -5.45 -14.04 -17.72
N LEU A 48 -6.08 -13.40 -16.74
CA LEU A 48 -5.44 -13.09 -15.45
C LEU A 48 -5.12 -14.36 -14.67
N ASP A 49 -5.90 -15.42 -14.85
CA ASP A 49 -5.61 -16.73 -14.25
C ASP A 49 -4.24 -17.30 -14.68
N TRP A 50 -3.78 -17.00 -15.90
CA TRP A 50 -2.43 -17.38 -16.35
C TRP A 50 -1.33 -16.63 -15.60
N ALA A 51 -1.53 -15.34 -15.32
CA ALA A 51 -0.59 -14.56 -14.52
C ALA A 51 -0.52 -15.10 -13.09
N ILE A 52 -1.66 -15.48 -12.50
CA ILE A 52 -1.69 -16.12 -11.18
C ILE A 52 -1.01 -17.49 -11.20
N ALA A 53 -1.25 -18.31 -12.23
CA ALA A 53 -0.60 -19.60 -12.38
C ALA A 53 0.93 -19.48 -12.50
N ILE A 54 1.41 -18.52 -13.29
CA ILE A 54 2.85 -18.22 -13.40
C ILE A 54 3.41 -17.80 -12.04
N LEU A 55 2.75 -16.88 -11.32
CA LEU A 55 3.17 -16.46 -9.99
C LEU A 55 3.23 -17.64 -9.00
N PHE A 56 2.22 -18.51 -9.03
CA PHE A 56 2.17 -19.70 -8.19
C PHE A 56 3.38 -20.63 -8.48
N ILE A 57 3.64 -20.92 -9.75
CA ILE A 57 4.79 -21.74 -10.17
C ILE A 57 6.11 -21.07 -9.76
N SER A 58 6.24 -19.75 -9.95
CA SER A 58 7.42 -18.99 -9.54
C SER A 58 7.68 -19.09 -8.04
N LEU A 59 6.65 -19.01 -7.19
CA LEU A 59 6.79 -19.19 -5.74
C LEU A 59 7.24 -20.61 -5.38
N CYS A 60 6.66 -21.63 -6.03
CA CYS A 60 7.07 -23.03 -5.84
C CYS A 60 8.55 -23.22 -6.22
N LEU A 61 8.95 -22.79 -7.41
CA LEU A 61 10.34 -22.89 -7.88
C LEU A 61 11.30 -22.10 -6.97
N SER A 62 10.91 -20.87 -6.58
CA SER A 62 11.70 -20.06 -5.66
C SER A 62 11.89 -20.73 -4.31
N THR A 63 10.92 -21.51 -3.85
CA THR A 63 11.01 -22.24 -2.57
C THR A 63 11.94 -23.45 -2.68
N ILE A 64 11.83 -24.21 -3.77
CA ILE A 64 12.64 -25.42 -4.02
C ILE A 64 14.12 -25.07 -4.16
N PHE A 65 14.43 -23.98 -4.85
CA PHE A 65 15.81 -23.56 -5.14
C PHE A 65 16.38 -22.53 -4.14
N ALA A 66 15.66 -22.24 -3.05
CA ALA A 66 16.14 -21.27 -2.06
C ALA A 66 17.30 -21.81 -1.23
N GLN A 67 18.30 -20.95 -0.99
CA GLN A 67 19.36 -21.21 -0.01
C GLN A 67 18.82 -21.37 1.43
N PHE A 68 17.68 -20.75 1.72
CA PHE A 68 17.02 -20.75 3.03
C PHE A 68 15.57 -21.27 2.88
N PRO A 69 15.37 -22.59 2.78
CA PRO A 69 14.09 -23.18 2.39
C PRO A 69 12.97 -22.92 3.39
N ALA A 70 13.26 -22.87 4.70
CA ALA A 70 12.25 -22.59 5.72
C ALA A 70 11.69 -21.16 5.60
N GLN A 71 12.55 -20.16 5.41
CA GLN A 71 12.15 -18.77 5.21
C GLN A 71 11.42 -18.61 3.87
N ALA A 72 11.94 -19.23 2.80
CA ALA A 72 11.29 -19.20 1.50
C ALA A 72 9.89 -19.82 1.55
N LEU A 73 9.73 -20.95 2.23
CA LEU A 73 8.43 -21.60 2.42
C LEU A 73 7.46 -20.66 3.17
N TRP A 74 7.91 -20.03 4.25
CA TRP A 74 7.07 -19.11 5.01
C TRP A 74 6.59 -17.93 4.16
N TYR A 75 7.46 -17.29 3.39
CA TYR A 75 7.07 -16.22 2.45
C TYR A 75 6.19 -16.71 1.30
N SER A 76 6.42 -17.91 0.78
CA SER A 76 5.57 -18.51 -0.26
C SER A 76 4.17 -18.84 0.26
N LEU A 77 4.04 -19.30 1.51
CA LEU A 77 2.73 -19.50 2.15
C LEU A 77 1.95 -18.18 2.27
N ILE A 78 2.63 -17.09 2.63
CA ILE A 78 2.03 -15.74 2.60
C ILE A 78 1.57 -15.40 1.18
N GLY A 79 2.43 -15.63 0.18
CA GLY A 79 2.10 -15.42 -1.23
C GLY A 79 0.87 -16.20 -1.67
N PHE A 80 0.81 -17.50 -1.38
CA PHE A 80 -0.34 -18.34 -1.72
C PHE A 80 -1.63 -17.89 -1.01
N ALA A 81 -1.55 -17.47 0.24
CA ALA A 81 -2.70 -16.92 0.95
C ALA A 81 -3.20 -15.61 0.31
N LEU A 82 -2.28 -14.74 -0.15
CA LEU A 82 -2.65 -13.53 -0.89
C LEU A 82 -3.27 -13.83 -2.26
N LEU A 83 -2.74 -14.81 -3.01
CA LEU A 83 -3.36 -15.29 -4.25
C LEU A 83 -4.78 -15.80 -3.98
N THR A 84 -4.94 -16.53 -2.89
CA THR A 84 -6.25 -17.04 -2.44
C THR A 84 -7.21 -15.87 -2.14
N ALA A 85 -6.75 -14.85 -1.41
CA ALA A 85 -7.53 -13.66 -1.09
C ALA A 85 -8.09 -12.95 -2.34
N ILE A 86 -7.31 -12.88 -3.42
CA ILE A 86 -7.75 -12.30 -4.70
C ILE A 86 -8.97 -13.07 -5.24
N TYR A 87 -8.89 -14.41 -5.30
CA TYR A 87 -10.00 -15.23 -5.77
C TYR A 87 -11.22 -15.16 -4.84
N THR A 88 -11.03 -15.22 -3.51
CA THR A 88 -12.13 -15.10 -2.56
C THR A 88 -12.86 -13.78 -2.73
N THR A 89 -12.11 -12.69 -2.88
CA THR A 89 -12.66 -11.33 -3.02
C THR A 89 -13.38 -11.19 -4.35
N HIS A 90 -12.77 -11.64 -5.46
CA HIS A 90 -13.40 -11.63 -6.78
C HIS A 90 -14.73 -12.38 -6.77
N HIS A 91 -14.73 -13.59 -6.23
CA HIS A 91 -15.92 -14.41 -6.13
C HIS A 91 -17.00 -13.77 -5.22
N TYR A 92 -16.61 -13.18 -4.09
CA TYR A 92 -17.54 -12.44 -3.21
C TYR A 92 -18.18 -11.24 -3.92
N LEU A 93 -17.39 -10.49 -4.69
CA LEU A 93 -17.87 -9.33 -5.46
C LEU A 93 -18.75 -9.73 -6.65
N HIS A 94 -18.54 -10.91 -7.24
CA HIS A 94 -19.43 -11.40 -8.28
C HIS A 94 -20.81 -11.79 -7.74
N GLN A 95 -20.86 -12.25 -6.48
CA GLN A 95 -22.11 -12.67 -5.83
C GLN A 95 -22.83 -11.50 -5.14
N THR A 96 -22.13 -10.39 -4.86
CA THR A 96 -22.67 -9.26 -4.11
C THR A 96 -22.49 -7.95 -4.86
N SER A 97 -23.52 -7.11 -4.95
CA SER A 97 -23.42 -5.75 -5.50
C SER A 97 -22.75 -4.75 -4.52
N LYS A 98 -21.89 -5.23 -3.63
CA LYS A 98 -21.32 -4.48 -2.49
C LYS A 98 -19.96 -3.83 -2.77
N LEU A 99 -19.53 -3.77 -4.02
CA LEU A 99 -18.24 -3.17 -4.41
C LEU A 99 -18.06 -1.76 -3.82
N ASN A 100 -19.06 -0.89 -3.99
CA ASN A 100 -18.99 0.48 -3.47
C ASN A 100 -18.82 0.53 -1.95
N TRP A 101 -19.52 -0.35 -1.22
CA TRP A 101 -19.39 -0.44 0.23
C TRP A 101 -17.99 -0.90 0.63
N LEU A 102 -17.45 -1.94 -0.01
CA LEU A 102 -16.12 -2.47 0.27
C LEU A 102 -15.03 -1.42 0.01
N LEU A 103 -15.10 -0.72 -1.13
CA LEU A 103 -14.17 0.35 -1.46
C LEU A 103 -14.26 1.51 -0.46
N THR A 104 -15.47 1.88 -0.04
CA THR A 104 -15.68 2.95 0.95
C THR A 104 -15.12 2.55 2.31
N PHE A 105 -15.36 1.31 2.74
CA PHE A 105 -14.82 0.76 3.98
C PHE A 105 -13.29 0.74 3.95
N GLN A 106 -12.69 0.24 2.87
CA GLN A 106 -11.25 0.25 2.68
C GLN A 106 -10.69 1.68 2.67
N GLY A 107 -11.39 2.63 2.03
CA GLY A 107 -11.02 4.04 2.05
C GLY A 107 -11.06 4.64 3.46
N GLY A 108 -12.08 4.30 4.26
CA GLY A 108 -12.16 4.69 5.66
C GLY A 108 -11.01 4.11 6.50
N LEU A 109 -10.67 2.84 6.29
CA LEU A 109 -9.52 2.21 6.93
C LEU A 109 -8.19 2.88 6.54
N SER A 110 -8.04 3.20 5.25
CA SER A 110 -6.88 3.96 4.75
C SER A 110 -6.77 5.35 5.38
N LEU A 111 -7.88 6.07 5.58
CA LEU A 111 -7.88 7.34 6.29
C LEU A 111 -7.42 7.19 7.73
N ALA A 112 -7.97 6.21 8.44
CA ALA A 112 -7.60 5.94 9.83
C ALA A 112 -6.09 5.64 9.94
N PHE A 113 -5.57 4.81 9.04
CA PHE A 113 -4.15 4.49 8.97
C PHE A 113 -3.28 5.72 8.70
N ILE A 114 -3.64 6.56 7.72
CA ILE A 114 -2.88 7.78 7.38
C ILE A 114 -2.83 8.74 8.58
N ILE A 115 -3.96 8.94 9.25
CA ILE A 115 -4.03 9.81 10.43
C ILE A 115 -3.18 9.25 11.55
N GLU A 116 -3.31 7.96 11.86
CA GLU A 116 -2.52 7.28 12.89
C GLU A 116 -1.01 7.35 12.59
N SER A 117 -0.62 7.05 11.35
CA SER A 117 0.76 7.13 10.84
C SER A 117 1.37 8.51 11.09
N LEU A 118 0.68 9.57 10.64
CA LEU A 118 1.14 10.95 10.82
C LEU A 118 1.20 11.35 12.29
N VAL A 119 0.18 11.02 13.10
CA VAL A 119 0.15 11.34 14.52
C VAL A 119 1.31 10.67 15.25
N LEU A 120 1.54 9.38 15.01
CA LEU A 120 2.64 8.63 15.63
C LEU A 120 3.99 9.19 15.19
N TRP A 121 4.20 9.45 13.90
CA TRP A 121 5.46 10.03 13.45
C TRP A 121 5.70 11.43 14.02
N VAL A 122 4.69 12.29 14.05
CA VAL A 122 4.82 13.64 14.59
C VAL A 122 5.21 13.60 16.07
N THR A 123 4.53 12.76 16.86
CA THR A 123 4.69 12.72 18.32
C THR A 123 5.93 11.96 18.76
N VAL A 124 6.26 10.84 18.10
CA VAL A 124 7.36 9.95 18.51
C VAL A 124 8.68 10.31 17.83
N THR A 125 8.65 10.83 16.60
CA THR A 125 9.86 11.05 15.81
C THR A 125 10.13 12.54 15.58
N PHE A 126 9.18 13.26 14.97
CA PHE A 126 9.43 14.61 14.48
C PHE A 126 9.65 15.63 15.60
N ILE A 127 8.71 15.74 16.55
CA ILE A 127 8.81 16.70 17.67
C ILE A 127 10.07 16.47 18.51
N PRO A 128 10.40 15.24 18.94
CA PRO A 128 11.64 14.97 19.67
C PRO A 128 12.89 15.37 18.87
N ASN A 129 12.98 15.02 17.59
CA ASN A 129 14.12 15.38 16.76
C ASN A 129 14.27 16.90 16.60
N ILE A 130 13.18 17.64 16.44
CA ILE A 130 13.20 19.11 16.41
C ILE A 130 13.68 19.69 17.75
N SER A 131 13.28 19.10 18.87
CA SER A 131 13.73 19.55 20.19
C SER A 131 15.26 19.37 20.37
N VAL A 132 15.81 18.25 19.89
CA VAL A 132 17.25 17.99 19.89
C VAL A 132 17.98 19.00 18.98
N LEU A 133 17.47 19.25 17.77
CA LEU A 133 18.06 20.24 16.86
C LEU A 133 18.04 21.66 17.45
N ASN A 134 17.00 22.02 18.20
CA ASN A 134 16.92 23.31 18.88
C ASN A 134 17.94 23.41 20.02
N GLN A 135 18.17 22.33 20.79
CA GLN A 135 19.22 22.29 21.82
C GLN A 135 20.63 22.40 21.20
N LEU A 136 20.87 21.71 20.09
CA LEU A 136 22.12 21.81 19.34
C LEU A 136 22.34 23.24 18.81
N ARG A 137 21.29 23.90 18.35
CA ARG A 137 21.36 25.31 17.92
C ARG A 137 21.74 26.25 19.06
N GLN A 138 21.31 25.98 20.29
CA GLN A 138 21.68 26.80 21.46
C GLN A 138 23.18 26.72 21.81
N ILE A 139 23.84 25.60 21.50
CA ILE A 139 25.29 25.43 21.69
C ILE A 139 26.11 25.82 20.45
N GLY A 140 25.48 26.49 19.46
CA GLY A 140 26.14 27.01 18.26
C GLY A 140 26.18 26.05 17.07
N VAL A 141 25.58 24.86 17.16
CA VAL A 141 25.52 23.87 16.08
C VAL A 141 24.23 24.04 15.27
N ASN A 142 24.32 24.59 14.06
CA ASN A 142 23.15 24.83 13.21
C ASN A 142 22.95 23.70 12.19
N LEU A 143 22.24 22.64 12.61
CA LEU A 143 21.81 21.55 11.73
C LEU A 143 20.35 21.76 11.31
N SER A 144 20.04 21.43 10.05
CA SER A 144 18.67 21.35 9.54
C SER A 144 18.09 19.96 9.77
N TYR A 145 16.76 19.86 9.79
CA TYR A 145 16.11 18.54 9.80
C TYR A 145 16.46 17.79 8.51
N ASP A 146 16.98 16.59 8.65
CA ASP A 146 17.48 15.82 7.52
C ASP A 146 16.68 14.52 7.35
N PHE A 147 15.91 14.44 6.25
CA PHE A 147 15.20 13.24 5.83
C PHE A 147 16.12 12.19 5.18
N SER A 148 17.41 12.47 4.99
CA SER A 148 18.36 11.45 4.55
C SER A 148 18.58 10.38 5.63
N ASN A 149 18.48 10.76 6.91
CA ASN A 149 18.56 9.84 8.04
C ASN A 149 17.33 8.94 8.10
N ILE A 150 17.53 7.62 8.28
CA ILE A 150 16.43 6.64 8.33
C ILE A 150 15.56 6.86 9.58
N GLU A 151 16.17 7.29 10.69
CA GLU A 151 15.47 7.47 11.96
C GLU A 151 14.53 8.68 11.97
N SER A 152 14.73 9.64 11.07
CA SER A 152 13.91 10.84 10.95
C SER A 152 12.67 10.64 10.06
N ARG A 153 12.62 9.53 9.31
CA ARG A 153 11.55 9.20 8.38
C ARG A 153 10.37 8.54 9.07
N ASN A 154 9.20 8.66 8.44
CA ASN A 154 8.01 8.02 8.94
C ASN A 154 8.06 6.50 8.74
N TRP A 155 8.25 5.79 9.85
CA TRP A 155 8.24 4.33 9.93
C TRP A 155 6.92 3.77 10.48
N ALA A 156 6.09 4.60 11.10
CA ALA A 156 4.91 4.18 11.85
C ALA A 156 3.67 4.03 10.95
N PRO A 157 2.68 3.21 11.35
CA PRO A 157 2.72 2.23 12.44
C PRO A 157 3.46 0.94 12.05
N LEU A 158 3.83 0.74 10.78
CA LEU A 158 4.28 -0.57 10.27
C LEU A 158 5.71 -0.97 10.66
N GLY A 159 6.46 -0.09 11.33
CA GLY A 159 7.83 -0.34 11.76
C GLY A 159 8.88 -0.04 10.69
N HIS A 160 8.50 0.37 9.48
CA HIS A 160 9.45 0.64 8.41
C HIS A 160 8.86 1.53 7.31
N GLN A 161 9.60 2.57 6.91
CA GLN A 161 9.16 3.59 5.95
C GLN A 161 8.68 3.03 4.60
N ASN A 162 9.37 2.01 4.06
CA ASN A 162 8.99 1.43 2.79
C ASN A 162 7.66 0.67 2.84
N TYR A 163 7.25 0.19 4.02
CA TYR A 163 5.97 -0.51 4.17
C TYR A 163 4.83 0.48 4.29
N VAL A 164 5.04 1.57 5.04
CA VAL A 164 4.12 2.71 5.09
C VAL A 164 3.93 3.28 3.69
N ALA A 165 5.03 3.53 2.97
CA ALA A 165 5.00 4.00 1.59
C ALA A 165 4.29 3.01 0.63
N GLY A 166 4.53 1.71 0.79
CA GLY A 166 3.85 0.67 0.01
C GLY A 166 2.34 0.63 0.26
N PHE A 167 1.90 0.84 1.50
CA PHE A 167 0.49 0.98 1.81
C PHE A 167 -0.12 2.25 1.18
N LEU A 168 0.57 3.39 1.31
CA LEU A 168 0.13 4.67 0.76
C LEU A 168 0.02 4.66 -0.76
N MET A 169 0.90 3.93 -1.44
CA MET A 169 0.87 3.69 -2.89
C MET A 169 -0.47 3.07 -3.34
N LEU A 170 -1.10 2.25 -2.50
CA LEU A 170 -2.41 1.65 -2.78
C LEU A 170 -3.56 2.52 -2.26
N ALA A 171 -3.39 3.16 -1.10
CA ALA A 171 -4.40 3.97 -0.45
C ALA A 171 -4.73 5.27 -1.22
N ILE A 172 -3.71 6.00 -1.69
CA ILE A 172 -3.91 7.31 -2.34
C ILE A 172 -4.75 7.18 -3.63
N PRO A 173 -4.47 6.25 -4.57
CA PRO A 173 -5.31 6.06 -5.74
C PRO A 173 -6.74 5.66 -5.39
N LEU A 174 -6.94 4.84 -4.35
CA LEU A 174 -8.28 4.48 -3.87
C LEU A 174 -9.05 5.71 -3.39
N LEU A 175 -8.44 6.55 -2.57
CA LEU A 175 -9.07 7.78 -2.05
C LEU A 175 -9.40 8.76 -3.20
N ILE A 176 -8.51 8.92 -4.17
CA ILE A 176 -8.78 9.71 -5.37
C ILE A 176 -9.97 9.12 -6.15
N GLY A 177 -10.01 7.81 -6.35
CA GLY A 177 -11.14 7.13 -6.99
C GLY A 177 -12.47 7.36 -6.27
N LEU A 178 -12.48 7.26 -4.94
CA LEU A 178 -13.66 7.55 -4.12
C LEU A 178 -14.07 9.03 -4.21
N ALA A 179 -13.13 9.97 -4.27
CA ALA A 179 -13.42 11.39 -4.46
C ALA A 179 -14.12 11.69 -5.80
N VAL A 180 -13.72 10.99 -6.86
CA VAL A 180 -14.34 11.09 -8.19
C VAL A 180 -15.77 10.55 -8.16
N ILE A 181 -15.97 9.36 -7.58
CA ILE A 181 -17.25 8.64 -7.59
C ILE A 181 -18.27 9.25 -6.61
N GLN A 182 -17.86 9.62 -5.40
CA GLN A 182 -18.77 10.00 -4.32
C GLN A 182 -18.87 11.52 -4.13
N LYS A 183 -19.96 12.12 -4.61
CA LYS A 183 -20.17 13.59 -4.50
C LYS A 183 -20.35 14.08 -3.05
N ARG A 184 -21.11 13.37 -2.21
CA ARG A 184 -21.47 13.81 -0.83
C ARG A 184 -20.37 13.60 0.23
N GLY A 185 -19.24 12.99 -0.13
CA GLY A 185 -18.07 12.80 0.76
C GLY A 185 -16.75 13.22 0.12
N ARG A 186 -16.82 13.88 -1.04
CA ARG A 186 -15.65 14.19 -1.87
C ARG A 186 -14.54 14.91 -1.10
N ALA A 187 -14.89 15.88 -0.27
CA ALA A 187 -13.92 16.65 0.50
C ALA A 187 -13.11 15.77 1.47
N ILE A 188 -13.74 14.77 2.09
CA ILE A 188 -13.08 13.82 3.00
C ILE A 188 -12.05 13.00 2.22
N TRP A 189 -12.43 12.50 1.05
CA TRP A 189 -11.55 11.68 0.21
C TRP A 189 -10.40 12.50 -0.39
N ILE A 190 -10.64 13.75 -0.81
CA ILE A 190 -9.59 14.67 -1.26
C ILE A 190 -8.64 14.99 -0.11
N GLY A 191 -9.18 15.39 1.05
CA GLY A 191 -8.39 15.66 2.24
C GLY A 191 -7.53 14.46 2.65
N GLY A 192 -8.11 13.26 2.59
CA GLY A 192 -7.41 12.00 2.79
C GLY A 192 -6.27 11.75 1.81
N ALA A 193 -6.51 11.96 0.51
CA ALA A 193 -5.47 11.80 -0.50
C ALA A 193 -4.34 12.82 -0.30
N CYS A 194 -4.67 14.07 0.05
CA CYS A 194 -3.68 15.10 0.38
C CYS A 194 -2.86 14.72 1.62
N LEU A 195 -3.52 14.29 2.71
CA LEU A 195 -2.84 13.79 3.90
C LEU A 195 -1.97 12.58 3.58
N GLY A 196 -2.44 11.66 2.73
CA GLY A 196 -1.67 10.51 2.29
C GLY A 196 -0.42 10.90 1.48
N LEU A 197 -0.48 11.95 0.66
CA LEU A 197 0.69 12.48 -0.04
C LEU A 197 1.70 13.10 0.93
N VAL A 198 1.24 13.83 1.95
CA VAL A 198 2.10 14.35 3.02
C VAL A 198 2.73 13.18 3.78
N ASP A 199 1.94 12.17 4.16
CA ASP A 199 2.43 10.97 4.82
C ASP A 199 3.50 10.27 3.97
N LEU A 200 3.25 10.09 2.66
CA LEU A 200 4.22 9.49 1.76
C LEU A 200 5.51 10.30 1.69
N TYR A 201 5.41 11.63 1.64
CA TYR A 201 6.57 12.51 1.69
C TYR A 201 7.40 12.28 2.97
N THR A 202 6.76 12.16 4.14
CA THR A 202 7.47 11.91 5.40
C THR A 202 8.19 10.55 5.43
N THR A 203 7.78 9.57 4.61
CA THR A 203 8.51 8.29 4.47
C THR A 203 9.82 8.43 3.70
N SER A 204 9.99 9.48 2.89
CA SER A 204 11.13 9.68 1.96
C SER A 204 11.47 8.43 1.14
N SER A 205 10.46 7.59 0.83
CA SER A 205 10.65 6.33 0.13
C SER A 205 10.63 6.51 -1.39
N ARG A 206 11.80 6.42 -2.02
CA ARG A 206 11.92 6.45 -3.50
C ARG A 206 11.07 5.38 -4.18
N GLY A 207 10.96 4.20 -3.56
CA GLY A 207 10.13 3.10 -4.07
C GLY A 207 8.64 3.44 -4.07
N GLY A 208 8.14 4.10 -3.01
CA GLY A 208 6.76 4.57 -2.94
C GLY A 208 6.43 5.61 -4.02
N PHE A 209 7.31 6.60 -4.20
CA PHE A 209 7.14 7.62 -5.24
C PHE A 209 7.22 7.04 -6.66
N LEU A 210 8.15 6.13 -6.91
CA LEU A 210 8.25 5.42 -8.19
C LEU A 210 6.96 4.64 -8.47
N GLY A 211 6.45 3.93 -7.47
CA GLY A 211 5.20 3.18 -7.57
C GLY A 211 4.00 4.04 -7.94
N ILE A 212 3.81 5.18 -7.26
CA ILE A 212 2.74 6.14 -7.61
C ILE A 212 2.96 6.72 -9.00
N SER A 213 4.20 7.03 -9.39
CA SER A 213 4.51 7.55 -10.73
C SER A 213 4.11 6.56 -11.83
N VAL A 214 4.43 5.26 -11.63
CA VAL A 214 4.04 4.20 -12.57
C VAL A 214 2.52 4.05 -12.63
N LEU A 215 1.83 4.06 -11.48
CA LEU A 215 0.37 3.99 -11.43
C LEU A 215 -0.29 5.18 -12.11
N LEU A 216 0.25 6.38 -11.90
CA LEU A 216 -0.22 7.61 -12.53
C LEU A 216 -0.05 7.54 -14.06
N LEU A 217 1.13 7.13 -14.53
CA LEU A 217 1.39 6.96 -15.97
C LEU A 217 0.44 5.93 -16.59
N ALA A 218 0.25 4.78 -15.94
CA ALA A 218 -0.69 3.77 -16.40
C ALA A 218 -2.12 4.32 -16.47
N ALA A 219 -2.57 5.06 -15.44
CA ALA A 219 -3.89 5.67 -15.42
C ALA A 219 -4.07 6.70 -16.55
N ILE A 220 -3.09 7.58 -16.78
CA ILE A 220 -3.10 8.55 -17.89
C ILE A 220 -3.21 7.83 -19.23
N VAL A 221 -2.38 6.81 -19.48
CA VAL A 221 -2.39 6.04 -20.72
C VAL A 221 -3.77 5.40 -20.94
N VAL A 222 -4.31 4.72 -19.93
CA VAL A 222 -5.64 4.09 -20.01
C VAL A 222 -6.73 5.13 -20.28
N MET A 223 -6.69 6.28 -19.61
CA MET A 223 -7.66 7.36 -19.79
C MET A 223 -7.56 7.99 -21.19
N LEU A 224 -6.36 8.22 -21.73
CA LEU A 224 -6.15 8.75 -23.08
C LEU A 224 -6.68 7.80 -24.16
N LEU A 225 -6.53 6.49 -23.96
CA LEU A 225 -7.03 5.47 -24.87
C LEU A 225 -8.56 5.34 -24.84
N ARG A 226 -9.19 5.60 -23.70
CA ARG A 226 -10.63 5.36 -23.48
C ARG A 226 -11.51 6.62 -23.55
N SER A 227 -10.96 7.80 -23.33
CA SER A 227 -11.74 9.05 -23.19
C SER A 227 -11.72 9.92 -24.44
N LYS A 228 -12.83 10.64 -24.66
CA LYS A 228 -12.93 11.71 -25.67
C LYS A 228 -12.29 13.03 -25.20
N ALA A 229 -12.11 13.21 -23.89
CA ALA A 229 -11.56 14.42 -23.28
C ALA A 229 -10.02 14.41 -23.18
N ARG A 230 -9.34 14.07 -24.27
CA ARG A 230 -7.88 13.81 -24.28
C ARG A 230 -7.05 15.01 -23.83
N LEU A 231 -7.42 16.23 -24.23
CA LEU A 231 -6.69 17.44 -23.87
C LEU A 231 -6.73 17.72 -22.35
N GLN A 232 -7.89 17.53 -21.71
CA GLN A 232 -8.04 17.73 -20.26
C GLN A 232 -7.23 16.69 -19.47
N ILE A 233 -7.21 15.44 -19.95
CA ILE A 233 -6.40 14.36 -19.36
C ILE A 233 -4.91 14.66 -19.53
N LEU A 234 -4.50 15.19 -20.68
CA LEU A 234 -3.10 15.51 -20.94
C LEU A 234 -2.63 16.68 -20.06
N LEU A 235 -3.43 17.75 -19.95
CA LEU A 235 -3.13 18.88 -19.06
C LEU A 235 -3.13 18.46 -17.58
N GLY A 236 -4.13 17.71 -17.14
CA GLY A 236 -4.19 17.18 -15.77
C GLY A 236 -3.06 16.18 -15.48
N GLY A 237 -2.71 15.36 -16.46
CA GLY A 237 -1.62 14.39 -16.38
C GLY A 237 -0.26 15.05 -16.26
N ILE A 238 0.02 16.09 -17.07
CA ILE A 238 1.25 16.89 -16.95
C ILE A 238 1.33 17.53 -15.57
N GLY A 239 0.23 18.12 -15.08
CA GLY A 239 0.19 18.70 -13.73
C GLY A 239 0.48 17.68 -12.63
N ALA A 240 -0.10 16.48 -12.72
CA ALA A 240 0.14 15.41 -11.75
C ALA A 240 1.58 14.86 -11.81
N ILE A 241 2.16 14.73 -12.99
CA ILE A 241 3.56 14.32 -13.18
C ILE A 241 4.49 15.39 -12.59
N ALA A 242 4.26 16.67 -12.89
CA ALA A 242 5.05 17.77 -12.36
C ALA A 242 4.98 17.82 -10.83
N ALA A 243 3.79 17.68 -10.24
CA ALA A 243 3.63 17.62 -8.79
C ALA A 243 4.40 16.45 -8.17
N THR A 244 4.32 15.27 -8.80
CA THR A 244 5.06 14.08 -8.32
C THR A 244 6.58 14.28 -8.44
N ALA A 245 7.06 14.90 -9.53
CA ALA A 245 8.46 15.22 -9.71
C ALA A 245 8.95 16.20 -8.63
N VAL A 246 8.18 17.25 -8.35
CA VAL A 246 8.51 18.20 -7.27
C VAL A 246 8.63 17.47 -5.93
N LEU A 247 7.69 16.57 -5.59
CA LEU A 247 7.75 15.79 -4.35
C LEU A 247 8.94 14.82 -4.27
N ILE A 248 9.52 14.42 -5.40
CA ILE A 248 10.71 13.54 -5.45
C ILE A 248 12.00 14.33 -5.30
N PHE A 249 12.05 15.56 -5.84
CA PHE A 249 13.28 16.35 -5.97
C PHE A 249 13.42 17.49 -4.96
N VAL A 250 12.40 17.74 -4.12
CA VAL A 250 12.41 18.73 -3.03
C VAL A 250 12.52 18.05 -1.68
#